data_AF-A0A2A5NZB5-F1
#
_entry.id   AF-A0A2A5NZB5-F1
#
_cell.length_a   1.000
_cell.length_b   1.000
_cell.length_c   1.000
_cell.angle_alpha   90.00
_cell.angle_beta   90.00
_cell.angle_gamma   90.00
#
_symmetry.space_group_name_H-M   'P 1'
#
loop_
_entity.id
_entity.type
_entity.pdbx_description
1 polymer ?
#
loop_
_entity_poly.entity_id
_entity_poly.type
_entity_poly.pdbx_seq_one_letter_code
_entity_poly.pdbx_strand_id
1 'polypeptide(L)'
;MSFFKVNGVDVEDTFAEAFPMVGTRILITAKDEKWAMTAAQVATGFASSIIMSPAEAGIERTVPPSETPDGRPGVLIHIYHRSVPELKFQVLARLGQCILTCPTARAFDGLPKVKRKIHIGSAVGKFGDGFETVEELGGRKVYKIPVMQGWFYVEDTLGVVKGVAGGNLLILGEDEDCTLEAAVRAVEAIKKYCRGVILPFPGGIVRSGSKVGSLKYPKLPASTNHLYCPTIRDKVPDSKVPPGVNSVLEIVINGLNSNLVKVAQGVGVLAACEAKGVKMVTAANFGGSLGPYKIYHREAVEAARRVYKG
;
A
#
# COMPACT_ATOMS: atom_id res chain seq x y z
N MET A 1 -30.23 -0.30 3.90
CA MET A 1 -28.84 0.11 4.20
C MET A 1 -28.88 1.18 5.28
N SER A 2 -27.91 1.16 6.21
CA SER A 2 -27.77 2.20 7.23
C SER A 2 -26.67 3.16 6.81
N PHE A 3 -26.79 4.44 7.17
CA PHE A 3 -25.85 5.49 6.82
C PHE A 3 -25.57 6.39 8.03
N PHE A 4 -24.40 7.01 8.05
CA PHE A 4 -24.08 8.13 8.94
C PHE A 4 -23.45 9.26 8.14
N LYS A 5 -23.44 10.47 8.71
CA LYS A 5 -22.93 11.66 8.03
C LYS A 5 -21.51 12.01 8.46
N VAL A 6 -20.67 12.33 7.48
CA VAL A 6 -19.36 12.96 7.68
C VAL A 6 -19.34 14.19 6.77
N ASN A 7 -19.22 15.38 7.35
CA ASN A 7 -19.21 16.65 6.60
C ASN A 7 -20.40 16.80 5.61
N GLY A 8 -21.57 16.25 5.97
CA GLY A 8 -22.77 16.26 5.13
C GLY A 8 -22.86 15.15 4.07
N VAL A 9 -21.76 14.43 3.79
CA VAL A 9 -21.69 13.28 2.88
C VAL A 9 -22.24 12.03 3.56
N ASP A 10 -23.00 11.21 2.82
CA ASP A 10 -23.47 9.90 3.30
C ASP A 10 -22.31 8.89 3.32
N VAL A 11 -22.06 8.30 4.48
CA VAL A 11 -21.14 7.17 4.63
C VAL A 11 -21.95 5.94 4.96
N GLU A 12 -21.87 4.92 4.12
CA GLU A 12 -22.57 3.65 4.35
C GLU A 12 -22.00 2.98 5.61
N ASP A 13 -22.90 2.56 6.51
CA ASP A 13 -22.57 1.82 7.72
C ASP A 13 -22.30 0.35 7.38
N THR A 14 -21.15 0.14 6.72
CA THR A 14 -20.68 -1.12 6.17
C THR A 14 -19.22 -1.36 6.56
N PHE A 15 -18.61 -2.41 6.01
CA PHE A 15 -17.20 -2.73 6.24
C PHE A 15 -16.45 -3.02 4.94
N ALA A 16 -15.15 -2.71 4.95
CA ALA A 16 -14.19 -3.23 3.99
C ALA A 16 -13.75 -4.63 4.42
N GLU A 17 -13.68 -5.56 3.47
CA GLU A 17 -13.21 -6.92 3.71
C GLU A 17 -11.76 -7.09 3.24
N ALA A 18 -10.86 -7.33 4.19
CA ALA A 18 -9.42 -7.37 3.96
C ALA A 18 -8.83 -8.76 4.26
N PHE A 19 -7.62 -9.00 3.73
CA PHE A 19 -7.00 -10.31 3.65
C PHE A 19 -5.65 -10.36 4.38
N PRO A 20 -5.31 -11.49 5.02
CA PRO A 20 -3.98 -11.69 5.58
C PRO A 20 -2.95 -11.82 4.46
N MET A 21 -1.85 -11.11 4.61
CA MET A 21 -0.66 -11.26 3.77
C MET A 21 0.59 -11.33 4.66
N VAL A 22 1.72 -11.69 4.07
CA VAL A 22 3.02 -11.42 4.69
C VAL A 22 3.61 -10.17 4.09
N GLY A 23 4.23 -9.34 4.92
CA GLY A 23 4.83 -8.08 4.49
C GLY A 23 6.22 -7.88 5.08
N THR A 24 7.06 -7.16 4.35
CA THR A 24 8.30 -6.58 4.85
C THR A 24 8.30 -5.08 4.59
N ARG A 25 9.19 -4.37 5.29
CA ARG A 25 9.38 -2.92 5.17
C ARG A 25 10.87 -2.65 5.07
N ILE A 26 11.25 -1.92 4.03
CA ILE A 26 12.65 -1.67 3.69
C ILE A 26 12.87 -0.17 3.77
N LEU A 27 13.91 0.23 4.50
CA LEU A 27 14.43 1.59 4.49
C LEU A 27 15.50 1.68 3.41
N ILE A 28 15.26 2.49 2.39
CA ILE A 28 16.22 2.80 1.35
C ILE A 28 16.82 4.16 1.68
N THR A 29 18.12 4.25 1.89
CA THR A 29 18.81 5.54 2.03
C THR A 29 19.64 5.84 0.79
N ALA A 30 19.91 7.11 0.50
CA ALA A 30 20.72 7.54 -0.63
C ALA A 30 21.48 8.84 -0.31
N LYS A 31 22.24 9.38 -1.26
CA LYS A 31 22.95 10.67 -1.09
C LYS A 31 22.00 11.82 -0.76
N ASP A 32 20.81 11.84 -1.38
CA ASP A 32 19.76 12.82 -1.17
C ASP A 32 18.38 12.16 -1.30
N GLU A 33 17.31 12.90 -0.94
CA GLU A 33 15.94 12.39 -0.99
C GLU A 33 15.52 12.02 -2.41
N LYS A 34 16.01 12.75 -3.43
CA LYS A 34 15.69 12.48 -4.84
C LYS A 34 16.12 11.07 -5.23
N TRP A 35 17.36 10.67 -4.95
CA TRP A 35 17.84 9.34 -5.28
C TRP A 35 17.20 8.24 -4.44
N ALA A 36 16.91 8.49 -3.15
CA ALA A 36 16.19 7.53 -2.31
C ALA A 36 14.76 7.30 -2.86
N MET A 37 14.09 8.37 -3.29
CA MET A 37 12.78 8.30 -3.93
C MET A 37 12.83 7.60 -5.28
N THR A 38 13.86 7.86 -6.11
CA THR A 38 14.05 7.13 -7.39
C THR A 38 14.17 5.63 -7.16
N ALA A 39 15.03 5.19 -6.23
CA ALA A 39 15.14 3.77 -5.89
C ALA A 39 13.80 3.19 -5.42
N ALA A 40 13.10 3.90 -4.54
CA ALA A 40 11.80 3.48 -4.01
C ALA A 40 10.74 3.33 -5.11
N GLN A 41 10.60 4.31 -5.99
CA GLN A 41 9.63 4.32 -7.09
C GLN A 41 9.84 3.14 -8.04
N VAL A 42 11.09 2.89 -8.45
CA VAL A 42 11.42 1.77 -9.33
C VAL A 42 11.18 0.44 -8.62
N ALA A 43 11.62 0.32 -7.35
CA ALA A 43 11.45 -0.91 -6.56
C ALA A 43 9.97 -1.25 -6.27
N THR A 44 9.09 -0.25 -6.20
CA THR A 44 7.64 -0.44 -5.98
C THR A 44 6.81 -0.40 -7.28
N GLY A 45 7.45 -0.21 -8.44
CA GLY A 45 6.78 -0.23 -9.74
C GLY A 45 6.25 -1.62 -10.12
N PHE A 46 5.23 -1.67 -10.98
CA PHE A 46 4.56 -2.92 -11.40
C PHE A 46 4.22 -3.83 -10.21
N ALA A 47 3.51 -3.28 -9.23
CA ALA A 47 3.22 -3.95 -7.95
C ALA A 47 1.86 -3.54 -7.36
N SER A 48 0.83 -3.44 -8.20
CA SER A 48 -0.47 -2.91 -7.78
C SER A 48 -1.35 -3.94 -7.09
N SER A 49 -1.41 -5.16 -7.63
CA SER A 49 -2.22 -6.25 -7.08
C SER A 49 -1.62 -7.60 -7.41
N ILE A 50 -1.54 -8.49 -6.42
CA ILE A 50 -1.05 -9.87 -6.60
C ILE A 50 -1.96 -10.77 -7.46
N ILE A 51 -3.08 -10.24 -7.97
CA ILE A 51 -3.88 -10.94 -8.97
C ILE A 51 -3.06 -11.16 -10.25
N MET A 52 -2.27 -10.16 -10.66
CA MET A 52 -1.43 -10.23 -11.87
C MET A 52 -0.10 -9.44 -11.81
N SER A 53 0.09 -8.57 -10.82
CA SER A 53 1.41 -7.99 -10.54
C SER A 53 2.26 -9.02 -9.76
N PRO A 54 3.59 -9.02 -9.92
CA PRO A 54 4.47 -9.93 -9.19
C PRO A 54 4.43 -9.79 -7.66
N ALA A 55 4.01 -8.63 -7.14
CA ALA A 55 3.85 -8.34 -5.72
C ALA A 55 2.81 -7.22 -5.53
N GLU A 56 2.47 -6.94 -4.27
CA GLU A 56 1.90 -5.65 -3.87
C GLU A 56 2.97 -4.84 -3.16
N ALA A 57 3.29 -3.63 -3.64
CA ALA A 57 4.33 -2.80 -3.07
C ALA A 57 3.99 -1.32 -3.17
N GLY A 58 4.58 -0.51 -2.30
CA GLY A 58 4.32 0.92 -2.28
C GLY A 58 5.24 1.67 -1.33
N ILE A 59 5.25 2.98 -1.51
CA ILE A 59 6.03 3.91 -0.71
C ILE A 59 5.19 4.32 0.50
N GLU A 60 5.75 4.19 1.71
CA GLU A 60 5.12 4.68 2.93
C GLU A 60 5.41 6.17 3.13
N ARG A 61 6.70 6.53 3.28
CA ARG A 61 7.13 7.90 3.58
C ARG A 61 8.63 8.13 3.37
N THR A 62 9.02 9.40 3.33
CA THR A 62 10.40 9.84 3.51
C THR A 62 10.82 9.77 4.99
N VAL A 63 12.12 9.65 5.23
CA VAL A 63 12.77 9.52 6.54
C VAL A 63 13.95 10.50 6.61
N PRO A 64 13.99 11.37 7.62
CA PRO A 64 15.08 12.33 7.75
C PRO A 64 16.39 11.62 8.15
N PRO A 65 17.56 12.20 7.81
CA PRO A 65 18.87 11.62 8.14
C PRO A 65 19.03 11.19 9.60
N SER A 66 18.48 11.96 10.53
CA SER A 66 18.54 11.73 11.98
C SER A 66 17.84 10.44 12.45
N GLU A 67 16.98 9.84 11.63
CA GLU A 67 16.27 8.59 11.93
C GLU A 67 16.88 7.36 11.22
N THR A 68 17.95 7.54 10.44
CA THR A 68 18.55 6.48 9.62
C THR A 68 19.84 5.95 10.23
N PRO A 69 20.17 4.65 10.04
CA PRO A 69 21.35 4.05 10.65
C PRO A 69 22.67 4.61 10.09
N ASP A 70 22.65 5.23 8.91
CA ASP A 70 23.85 5.75 8.25
C ASP A 70 23.86 7.27 8.09
N GLY A 71 22.93 7.98 8.75
CA GLY A 71 22.87 9.44 8.76
C GLY A 71 22.53 10.06 7.40
N ARG A 72 21.81 9.35 6.54
CA ARG A 72 21.45 9.79 5.18
C ARG A 72 19.93 9.87 5.00
N PRO A 73 19.41 10.75 4.13
CA PRO A 73 17.97 10.77 3.86
C PRO A 73 17.52 9.43 3.27
N GLY A 74 16.30 9.03 3.60
CA GLY A 74 15.77 7.75 3.16
C GLY A 74 14.28 7.74 2.86
N VAL A 75 13.82 6.61 2.33
CA VAL A 75 12.42 6.32 1.99
C VAL A 75 12.08 4.92 2.48
N LEU A 76 10.94 4.79 3.15
CA LEU A 76 10.39 3.51 3.57
C LEU A 76 9.44 2.98 2.50
N ILE A 77 9.65 1.74 2.08
CA ILE A 77 8.76 1.00 1.18
C ILE A 77 8.27 -0.27 1.84
N HIS A 78 7.09 -0.73 1.43
CA HIS A 78 6.58 -2.06 1.79
C HIS A 78 6.50 -2.96 0.57
N ILE A 79 6.67 -4.26 0.80
CA ILE A 79 6.40 -5.32 -0.18
C ILE A 79 5.58 -6.40 0.53
N TYR A 80 4.51 -6.86 -0.12
CA TYR A 80 3.59 -7.87 0.37
C TYR A 80 3.46 -9.03 -0.62
N HIS A 81 3.32 -10.23 -0.06
CA HIS A 81 2.91 -11.43 -0.80
C HIS A 81 2.05 -12.37 0.05
N ARG A 82 1.50 -13.43 -0.56
CA ARG A 82 0.70 -14.46 0.12
C ARG A 82 1.53 -15.31 1.09
N SER A 83 2.76 -15.64 0.72
CA SER A 83 3.66 -16.49 1.53
C SER A 83 5.06 -15.90 1.68
N VAL A 84 5.79 -16.33 2.71
CA VAL A 84 7.17 -15.86 2.96
C VAL A 84 8.15 -16.23 1.85
N PRO A 85 8.10 -17.43 1.23
CA PRO A 85 8.94 -17.75 0.09
C PRO A 85 8.73 -16.79 -1.10
N GLU A 86 7.49 -16.52 -1.48
CA GLU A 86 7.18 -15.61 -2.59
C GLU A 86 7.57 -14.16 -2.24
N LEU A 87 7.32 -13.73 -1.00
CA LEU A 87 7.77 -12.43 -0.51
C LEU A 87 9.29 -12.31 -0.60
N LYS A 88 10.03 -13.32 -0.12
CA LYS A 88 11.49 -13.34 -0.17
C LYS A 88 11.99 -13.25 -1.62
N PHE A 89 11.38 -13.99 -2.54
CA PHE A 89 11.72 -13.94 -3.96
C PHE A 89 11.52 -12.52 -4.53
N GLN A 90 10.37 -11.90 -4.29
CA GLN A 90 10.07 -10.55 -4.77
C GLN A 90 10.99 -9.49 -4.15
N VAL A 91 11.35 -9.63 -2.88
CA VAL A 91 12.32 -8.75 -2.21
C VAL A 91 13.69 -8.87 -2.87
N LEU A 92 14.18 -10.08 -3.14
CA LEU A 92 15.48 -10.28 -3.81
C LEU A 92 15.49 -9.69 -5.21
N ALA A 93 14.46 -9.94 -6.01
CA ALA A 93 14.35 -9.42 -7.37
C ALA A 93 14.34 -7.88 -7.38
N ARG A 94 13.48 -7.25 -6.56
CA ARG A 94 13.34 -5.78 -6.51
C ARG A 94 14.55 -5.11 -5.89
N LEU A 95 15.12 -5.67 -4.82
CA LEU A 95 16.33 -5.12 -4.23
C LEU A 95 17.51 -5.23 -5.21
N GLY A 96 17.74 -6.40 -5.80
CA GLY A 96 18.86 -6.64 -6.71
C GLY A 96 18.77 -5.85 -8.01
N GLN A 97 17.57 -5.65 -8.57
CA GLN A 97 17.41 -5.01 -9.88
C GLN A 97 17.00 -3.53 -9.82
N CYS A 98 16.54 -3.03 -8.66
CA CYS A 98 16.07 -1.65 -8.53
C CYS A 98 16.80 -0.85 -7.46
N ILE A 99 17.30 -1.48 -6.39
CA ILE A 99 17.95 -0.77 -5.28
C ILE A 99 19.48 -0.89 -5.40
N LEU A 100 20.02 -2.09 -5.57
CA LEU A 100 21.46 -2.32 -5.77
C LEU A 100 22.00 -1.56 -6.98
N THR A 101 21.20 -1.47 -8.04
CA THR A 101 21.54 -0.78 -9.29
C THR A 101 21.32 0.73 -9.22
N CYS A 102 20.64 1.24 -8.19
CA CYS A 102 20.36 2.67 -8.08
C CYS A 102 21.56 3.41 -7.47
N PRO A 103 22.02 4.52 -8.09
CA PRO A 103 23.13 5.31 -7.58
C PRO A 103 22.97 5.69 -6.11
N THR A 104 24.02 5.42 -5.34
CA THR A 104 24.17 5.77 -3.92
C THR A 104 23.22 5.04 -2.96
N ALA A 105 22.31 4.22 -3.46
CA ALA A 105 21.29 3.59 -2.63
C ALA A 105 21.91 2.56 -1.67
N ARG A 106 21.28 2.39 -0.51
CA ARG A 106 21.57 1.33 0.47
C ARG A 106 20.24 0.82 1.02
N ALA A 107 20.20 -0.43 1.49
CA ALA A 107 18.97 -1.06 1.97
C ALA A 107 19.10 -1.56 3.41
N PHE A 108 18.19 -1.13 4.28
CA PHE A 108 18.12 -1.49 5.69
C PHE A 108 16.74 -2.05 6.06
N ASP A 109 16.69 -2.81 7.15
CA ASP A 109 15.46 -3.32 7.74
C ASP A 109 14.65 -2.19 8.38
N GLY A 110 13.44 -1.98 7.87
CA GLY A 110 12.46 -1.06 8.44
C GLY A 110 11.63 -1.67 9.58
N LEU A 111 11.87 -2.93 9.93
CA LEU A 111 11.24 -3.69 11.02
C LEU A 111 12.27 -4.35 11.96
N PRO A 112 13.27 -3.60 12.47
CA PRO A 112 14.40 -4.17 13.22
C PRO A 112 13.97 -4.96 14.46
N LYS A 113 12.89 -4.53 15.13
CA LYS A 113 12.38 -5.14 16.37
C LYS A 113 11.56 -6.43 16.15
N VAL A 114 11.24 -6.80 14.91
CA VAL A 114 10.43 -7.99 14.61
C VAL A 114 11.29 -9.25 14.67
N LYS A 115 10.83 -10.28 15.40
CA LYS A 115 11.56 -11.55 15.59
C LYS A 115 11.72 -12.36 14.31
N ARG A 116 10.66 -12.46 13.49
CA ARG A 116 10.71 -13.23 12.25
C ARG A 116 11.45 -12.42 11.19
N LYS A 117 12.53 -13.00 10.66
CA LYS A 117 13.37 -12.37 9.64
C LYS A 117 13.48 -13.23 8.38
N ILE A 118 13.83 -12.61 7.26
CA ILE A 118 14.30 -13.27 6.04
C ILE A 118 15.75 -12.87 5.77
N HIS A 119 16.60 -13.83 5.42
CA HIS A 119 17.98 -13.58 5.01
C HIS A 119 18.01 -13.07 3.57
N ILE A 120 18.44 -11.83 3.40
CA ILE A 120 18.47 -11.12 2.11
C ILE A 120 19.89 -10.64 1.81
N GLY A 121 20.58 -10.06 2.79
CA GLY A 121 21.93 -9.51 2.58
C GLY A 121 22.91 -10.56 2.09
N SER A 122 22.89 -11.77 2.66
CA SER A 122 23.76 -12.87 2.20
C SER A 122 23.48 -13.35 0.78
N ALA A 123 22.23 -13.30 0.34
CA ALA A 123 21.84 -13.73 -1.01
C ALA A 123 22.21 -12.67 -2.05
N VAL A 124 22.00 -11.39 -1.73
CA VAL A 124 22.41 -10.25 -2.56
C VAL A 124 23.93 -10.10 -2.57
N GLY A 125 24.58 -10.40 -1.45
CA GLY A 125 26.04 -10.39 -1.22
C GLY A 125 26.82 -11.14 -2.28
N LYS A 126 26.29 -12.27 -2.76
CA LYS A 126 26.89 -13.10 -3.81
C LYS A 126 27.14 -12.36 -5.13
N PHE A 127 26.49 -11.23 -5.37
CA PHE A 127 26.81 -10.37 -6.51
C PHE A 127 28.25 -9.82 -6.45
N GLY A 128 28.84 -9.73 -5.25
CA GLY A 128 30.23 -9.33 -5.04
C GLY A 128 31.26 -10.38 -5.46
N ASP A 129 30.84 -11.57 -5.92
CA ASP A 129 31.70 -12.62 -6.45
C ASP A 129 32.86 -13.01 -5.51
N GLY A 130 32.61 -13.04 -4.19
CA GLY A 130 33.58 -13.39 -3.17
C GLY A 130 34.41 -12.21 -2.64
N PHE A 131 34.22 -11.02 -3.19
CA PHE A 131 34.85 -9.77 -2.71
C PHE A 131 33.96 -9.01 -1.71
N GLU A 132 32.73 -9.44 -1.48
CA GLU A 132 31.87 -8.85 -0.46
C GLU A 132 32.42 -9.09 0.95
N THR A 133 32.30 -8.08 1.81
CA THR A 133 32.64 -8.20 3.23
C THR A 133 31.41 -7.98 4.10
N VAL A 134 31.47 -8.47 5.34
CA VAL A 134 30.44 -8.17 6.36
C VAL A 134 31.02 -7.16 7.34
N GLU A 135 30.29 -6.07 7.59
CA GLU A 135 30.66 -5.07 8.60
C GLU A 135 29.45 -4.65 9.44
N GLU A 136 29.70 -3.83 10.45
CA GLU A 136 28.66 -3.19 11.26
C GLU A 136 28.50 -1.73 10.85
N LEU A 137 27.27 -1.30 10.58
CA LEU A 137 26.93 0.08 10.23
C LEU A 137 25.71 0.51 11.05
N GLY A 138 25.88 1.51 11.93
CA GLY A 138 24.80 1.99 12.79
C GLY A 138 24.21 0.90 13.71
N GLY A 139 25.06 0.00 14.22
CA GLY A 139 24.65 -1.14 15.05
C GLY A 139 23.94 -2.26 14.29
N ARG A 140 24.04 -2.28 12.95
CA ARG A 140 23.40 -3.26 12.08
C ARG A 140 24.45 -4.05 11.31
N LYS A 141 24.27 -5.37 11.27
CA LYS A 141 25.09 -6.26 10.44
C LYS A 141 24.73 -6.08 8.97
N VAL A 142 25.67 -5.60 8.16
CA VAL A 142 25.47 -5.32 6.73
C VAL A 142 26.47 -6.07 5.87
N TYR A 143 26.04 -6.45 4.67
CA TYR A 143 26.94 -6.85 3.59
C TYR A 143 27.35 -5.62 2.80
N LYS A 144 28.65 -5.50 2.56
CA LYS A 144 29.30 -4.46 1.78
C LYS A 144 29.81 -5.09 0.49
N ILE A 145 29.20 -4.71 -0.61
CA ILE A 145 29.35 -5.37 -1.91
C ILE A 145 30.07 -4.39 -2.85
N PRO A 146 31.20 -4.78 -3.45
CA PRO A 146 31.87 -3.94 -4.43
C PRO A 146 31.03 -3.81 -5.70
N VAL A 147 30.86 -2.57 -6.17
CA VAL A 147 30.15 -2.21 -7.39
C VAL A 147 30.90 -1.07 -8.09
N MET A 148 30.55 -0.73 -9.34
CA MET A 148 31.26 0.31 -10.10
C MET A 148 31.32 1.67 -9.38
N GLN A 149 30.27 2.04 -8.63
CA GLN A 149 30.21 3.30 -7.88
C GLN A 149 30.92 3.24 -6.51
N GLY A 150 31.56 2.12 -6.17
CA GLY A 150 32.16 1.88 -4.86
C GLY A 150 31.46 0.76 -4.11
N TRP A 151 30.80 1.09 -2.99
CA TRP A 151 30.24 0.07 -2.08
C TRP A 151 28.72 0.17 -2.00
N PHE A 152 28.03 -0.93 -2.32
CA PHE A 152 26.61 -1.09 -2.01
C PHE A 152 26.45 -1.79 -0.65
N TYR A 153 25.53 -1.29 0.17
CA TYR A 153 25.28 -1.81 1.51
C TYR A 153 23.85 -2.34 1.64
N VAL A 154 23.73 -3.56 2.16
CA VAL A 154 22.45 -4.20 2.46
C VAL A 154 22.49 -4.93 3.80
N GLU A 155 21.50 -4.70 4.64
CA GLU A 155 21.38 -5.39 5.93
C GLU A 155 21.17 -6.91 5.75
N ASP A 156 21.81 -7.71 6.59
CA ASP A 156 21.82 -9.19 6.49
C ASP A 156 20.40 -9.76 6.42
N THR A 157 19.51 -9.22 7.25
CA THR A 157 18.15 -9.71 7.38
C THR A 157 17.11 -8.60 7.40
N LEU A 158 15.92 -8.90 6.88
CA LEU A 158 14.77 -7.99 6.91
C LEU A 158 13.63 -8.60 7.73
N GLY A 159 12.92 -7.79 8.50
CA GLY A 159 11.77 -8.22 9.29
C GLY A 159 10.56 -8.59 8.44
N VAL A 160 9.83 -9.61 8.89
CA VAL A 160 8.60 -10.08 8.24
C VAL A 160 7.45 -10.10 9.24
N VAL A 161 6.35 -9.46 8.87
CA VAL A 161 5.11 -9.42 9.65
C VAL A 161 3.98 -10.15 8.94
N LYS A 162 2.99 -10.59 9.72
CA LYS A 162 1.64 -10.88 9.18
C LYS A 162 0.94 -9.54 8.97
N GLY A 163 0.92 -9.07 7.74
CA GLY A 163 0.27 -7.83 7.33
C GLY A 163 -1.19 -8.06 6.95
N VAL A 164 -1.84 -6.95 6.61
CA VAL A 164 -3.23 -6.93 6.13
C VAL A 164 -3.24 -6.17 4.81
N ALA A 165 -3.93 -6.71 3.81
CA ALA A 165 -4.09 -6.11 2.50
C ALA A 165 -5.56 -6.01 2.10
N GLY A 166 -5.93 -5.01 1.30
CA GLY A 166 -7.29 -4.86 0.80
C GLY A 166 -8.26 -4.11 1.72
N GLY A 167 -7.77 -3.42 2.76
CA GLY A 167 -8.61 -2.40 3.40
C GLY A 167 -8.97 -1.35 2.35
N ASN A 168 -10.21 -0.87 2.32
CA ASN A 168 -10.63 -0.04 1.20
C ASN A 168 -11.75 0.94 1.53
N LEU A 169 -11.92 1.92 0.64
CA LEU A 169 -13.09 2.77 0.57
C LEU A 169 -13.40 3.07 -0.90
N LEU A 170 -14.69 3.20 -1.21
CA LEU A 170 -15.20 3.64 -2.51
C LEU A 170 -15.78 5.04 -2.34
N ILE A 171 -15.37 5.96 -3.20
CA ILE A 171 -15.83 7.33 -3.27
C ILE A 171 -16.73 7.47 -4.49
N LEU A 172 -17.99 7.79 -4.26
CA LEU A 172 -19.02 7.93 -5.29
C LEU A 172 -19.40 9.41 -5.40
N GLY A 173 -19.28 9.98 -6.60
CA GLY A 173 -19.45 11.41 -6.83
C GLY A 173 -20.18 11.75 -8.13
N GLU A 174 -20.49 13.04 -8.26
CA GLU A 174 -21.24 13.62 -9.38
C GLU A 174 -20.58 13.37 -10.74
N ASP A 175 -19.26 13.45 -10.80
CA ASP A 175 -18.46 13.31 -12.01
C ASP A 175 -17.02 12.86 -11.70
N GLU A 176 -16.19 12.75 -12.74
CA GLU A 176 -14.79 12.31 -12.66
C GLU A 176 -13.91 13.27 -11.87
N ASP A 177 -14.09 14.58 -12.05
CA ASP A 177 -13.26 15.59 -11.39
C ASP A 177 -13.49 15.57 -9.86
N CYS A 178 -14.76 15.50 -9.44
CA CYS A 178 -15.13 15.45 -8.04
C CYS A 178 -14.57 14.21 -7.33
N THR A 179 -14.69 13.02 -7.94
CA THR A 179 -14.18 11.79 -7.32
C THR A 179 -12.65 11.77 -7.31
N LEU A 180 -11.99 12.28 -8.36
CA LEU A 180 -10.54 12.36 -8.41
C LEU A 180 -9.98 13.32 -7.36
N GLU A 181 -10.57 14.52 -7.21
CA GLU A 181 -10.18 15.47 -6.16
C GLU A 181 -10.30 14.82 -4.77
N ALA A 182 -11.44 14.20 -4.48
CA ALA A 182 -11.69 13.51 -3.22
C ALA A 182 -10.71 12.37 -2.95
N ALA A 183 -10.41 11.57 -3.98
CA ALA A 183 -9.47 10.46 -3.88
C ALA A 183 -8.03 10.93 -3.66
N VAL A 184 -7.59 11.97 -4.37
CA VAL A 184 -6.28 12.61 -4.16
C VAL A 184 -6.16 13.14 -2.74
N ARG A 185 -7.18 13.85 -2.25
CA ARG A 185 -7.21 14.37 -0.87
C ARG A 185 -7.09 13.25 0.16
N ALA A 186 -7.81 12.15 -0.03
CA ALA A 186 -7.73 10.97 0.83
C ALA A 186 -6.33 10.31 0.80
N VAL A 187 -5.72 10.15 -0.37
CA VAL A 187 -4.36 9.63 -0.52
C VAL A 187 -3.35 10.51 0.22
N GLU A 188 -3.41 11.82 0.02
CA GLU A 188 -2.51 12.78 0.66
C GLU A 188 -2.66 12.79 2.18
N ALA A 189 -3.91 12.77 2.68
CA ALA A 189 -4.19 12.67 4.10
C ALA A 189 -3.64 11.37 4.71
N ILE A 190 -3.84 10.23 4.06
CA ILE A 190 -3.29 8.94 4.51
C ILE A 190 -1.76 9.00 4.58
N LYS A 191 -1.09 9.51 3.53
CA LYS A 191 0.38 9.64 3.53
C LYS A 191 0.89 10.58 4.63
N LYS A 192 0.18 11.69 4.88
CA LYS A 192 0.54 12.68 5.89
C LYS A 192 0.38 12.13 7.30
N TYR A 193 -0.78 11.55 7.61
CA TYR A 193 -1.21 11.25 8.97
C TYR A 193 -0.99 9.79 9.39
N CYS A 194 -0.81 8.86 8.45
CA CYS A 194 -0.65 7.44 8.76
C CYS A 194 0.79 6.96 8.56
N ARG A 195 1.17 5.95 9.35
CA ARG A 195 2.46 5.27 9.29
C ARG A 195 2.22 3.77 9.23
N GLY A 196 3.14 3.03 8.63
CA GLY A 196 3.02 1.58 8.48
C GLY A 196 1.88 1.12 7.56
N VAL A 197 1.49 1.96 6.60
CA VAL A 197 0.53 1.64 5.53
C VAL A 197 1.06 2.10 4.17
N ILE A 198 0.57 1.48 3.10
CA ILE A 198 0.82 1.89 1.71
C ILE A 198 -0.47 1.84 0.90
N LEU A 199 -0.44 2.50 -0.25
CA LEU A 199 -1.52 2.50 -1.25
C LEU A 199 -0.92 1.96 -2.57
N PRO A 200 -1.07 0.66 -2.88
CA PRO A 200 -0.25 0.00 -3.91
C PRO A 200 -0.64 0.34 -5.36
N PHE A 201 -1.83 0.90 -5.58
CA PHE A 201 -2.32 1.23 -6.91
C PHE A 201 -1.71 2.53 -7.47
N PRO A 202 -1.82 2.79 -8.79
CA PRO A 202 -1.29 4.01 -9.40
C PRO A 202 -1.83 5.28 -8.71
N GLY A 203 -0.92 6.12 -8.20
CA GLY A 203 -1.31 7.30 -7.41
C GLY A 203 -2.01 6.98 -6.08
N GLY A 204 -2.11 5.71 -5.70
CA GLY A 204 -2.91 5.23 -4.57
C GLY A 204 -4.41 5.03 -4.88
N ILE A 205 -4.81 5.09 -6.15
CA ILE A 205 -6.22 5.17 -6.57
C ILE A 205 -6.55 4.05 -7.57
N VAL A 206 -7.73 3.47 -7.43
CA VAL A 206 -8.28 2.40 -8.28
C VAL A 206 -9.49 2.93 -9.03
N ARG A 207 -9.39 3.03 -10.36
CA ARG A 207 -10.52 3.37 -11.23
C ARG A 207 -11.31 2.15 -11.73
N SER A 208 -10.70 0.97 -11.68
CA SER A 208 -11.25 -0.21 -12.37
C SER A 208 -12.31 -0.94 -11.58
N GLY A 209 -12.16 -1.05 -10.25
CA GLY A 209 -13.02 -1.81 -9.34
C GLY A 209 -13.22 -3.28 -9.75
N SER A 210 -12.79 -4.25 -8.94
CA SER A 210 -12.95 -5.67 -9.31
C SER A 210 -13.93 -6.41 -8.42
N LYS A 211 -14.62 -7.41 -8.99
CA LYS A 211 -15.27 -8.48 -8.24
C LYS A 211 -14.56 -9.81 -8.50
N VAL A 212 -14.71 -10.75 -7.57
CA VAL A 212 -14.22 -12.12 -7.73
C VAL A 212 -14.97 -12.81 -8.87
N GLY A 213 -14.24 -13.51 -9.72
CA GLY A 213 -14.79 -14.28 -10.83
C GLY A 213 -15.37 -13.42 -11.95
N SER A 214 -16.22 -14.04 -12.78
CA SER A 214 -16.90 -13.41 -13.90
C SER A 214 -18.23 -14.11 -14.17
N LEU A 215 -19.27 -13.32 -14.50
CA LEU A 215 -20.60 -13.84 -14.84
C LEU A 215 -20.62 -14.56 -16.20
N LYS A 216 -19.70 -14.20 -17.11
CA LYS A 216 -19.67 -14.71 -18.50
C LYS A 216 -18.45 -15.57 -18.80
N TYR A 217 -17.32 -15.30 -18.15
CA TYR A 217 -16.02 -15.89 -18.50
C TYR A 217 -15.48 -16.72 -17.32
N PRO A 218 -15.82 -18.01 -17.19
CA PRO A 218 -15.63 -18.79 -15.97
C PRO A 218 -14.15 -18.97 -15.54
N LYS A 219 -13.20 -18.79 -16.47
CA LYS A 219 -11.76 -18.89 -16.19
C LYS A 219 -11.13 -17.58 -15.69
N LEU A 220 -11.86 -16.46 -15.68
CA LEU A 220 -11.31 -15.19 -15.20
C LEU A 220 -11.38 -15.13 -13.66
N PRO A 221 -10.24 -14.92 -12.97
CA PRO A 221 -10.20 -14.86 -11.50
C PRO A 221 -10.85 -13.58 -10.96
N ALA A 222 -10.88 -12.51 -11.76
CA ALA A 222 -11.51 -11.24 -11.44
C ALA A 222 -12.07 -10.60 -12.71
N SER A 223 -13.10 -9.78 -12.54
CA SER A 223 -13.69 -8.95 -13.60
C SER A 223 -14.22 -7.65 -13.03
N THR A 224 -14.70 -6.74 -13.89
CA THR A 224 -15.26 -5.45 -13.44
C THR A 224 -16.34 -5.63 -12.37
N ASN A 225 -16.31 -4.79 -11.35
CA ASN A 225 -17.38 -4.70 -10.37
C ASN A 225 -18.57 -3.92 -10.95
N HIS A 226 -19.30 -4.58 -11.84
CA HIS A 226 -20.47 -4.05 -12.55
C HIS A 226 -21.53 -3.39 -11.63
N LEU A 227 -21.62 -3.80 -10.36
CA LEU A 227 -22.53 -3.19 -9.38
C LEU A 227 -22.21 -1.72 -9.12
N TYR A 228 -20.94 -1.31 -9.26
CA TYR A 228 -20.46 0.05 -9.04
C TYR A 228 -20.06 0.74 -10.35
N CYS A 229 -20.55 0.28 -11.51
CA CYS A 229 -20.24 0.90 -12.81
C CYS A 229 -21.35 1.88 -13.25
N PRO A 230 -21.15 3.21 -13.17
CA PRO A 230 -22.22 4.17 -13.44
C PRO A 230 -22.73 4.11 -14.89
N THR A 231 -21.86 3.82 -15.84
CA THR A 231 -22.16 3.78 -17.29
C THR A 231 -23.14 2.68 -17.70
N ILE A 232 -23.35 1.68 -16.83
CA ILE A 232 -24.24 0.54 -17.10
C ILE A 232 -25.31 0.37 -16.02
N ARG A 233 -25.52 1.38 -15.15
CA ARG A 233 -26.46 1.26 -14.02
C ARG A 233 -27.86 0.81 -14.46
N ASP A 234 -28.36 1.34 -15.58
CA ASP A 234 -29.70 1.01 -16.10
C ASP A 234 -29.80 -0.41 -16.71
N LYS A 235 -28.65 -1.09 -16.89
CA LYS A 235 -28.56 -2.46 -17.41
C LYS A 235 -28.27 -3.49 -16.31
N VAL A 236 -28.02 -3.05 -15.07
CA VAL A 236 -27.66 -3.90 -13.93
C VAL A 236 -28.78 -3.77 -12.89
N PRO A 237 -29.71 -4.74 -12.78
CA PRO A 237 -30.90 -4.62 -11.93
C PRO A 237 -30.60 -4.36 -10.44
N ASP A 238 -29.46 -4.84 -9.96
CA ASP A 238 -28.97 -4.72 -8.59
C ASP A 238 -27.83 -3.71 -8.45
N SER A 239 -27.77 -2.71 -9.35
CA SER A 239 -26.76 -1.66 -9.30
C SER A 239 -26.73 -0.99 -7.93
N LYS A 240 -25.51 -0.78 -7.42
CA LYS A 240 -25.21 -0.05 -6.19
C LYS A 240 -24.84 1.41 -6.45
N VAL A 241 -24.98 1.88 -7.69
CA VAL A 241 -24.74 3.29 -8.06
C VAL A 241 -26.03 4.08 -7.85
N PRO A 242 -26.09 5.00 -6.86
CA PRO A 242 -27.30 5.78 -6.62
C PRO A 242 -27.51 6.86 -7.69
N PRO A 243 -28.74 7.41 -7.82
CA PRO A 243 -29.00 8.55 -8.68
C PRO A 243 -28.07 9.73 -8.40
N GLY A 244 -27.62 10.41 -9.45
CA GLY A 244 -26.70 11.55 -9.34
C GLY A 244 -25.22 11.18 -9.17
N VAL A 245 -24.87 9.90 -9.09
CA VAL A 245 -23.48 9.43 -9.17
C VAL A 245 -23.14 9.03 -10.59
N ASN A 246 -22.08 9.61 -11.15
CA ASN A 246 -21.58 9.27 -12.48
C ASN A 246 -20.09 8.86 -12.51
N SER A 247 -19.41 8.90 -11.36
CA SER A 247 -18.05 8.37 -11.22
C SER A 247 -17.86 7.67 -9.88
N VAL A 248 -17.00 6.65 -9.86
CA VAL A 248 -16.62 5.90 -8.66
C VAL A 248 -15.12 5.63 -8.69
N LEU A 249 -14.42 5.97 -7.62
CA LEU A 249 -13.03 5.61 -7.40
C LEU A 249 -12.87 4.84 -6.10
N GLU A 250 -11.91 3.93 -6.05
CA GLU A 250 -11.58 3.14 -4.88
C GLU A 250 -10.16 3.47 -4.40
N ILE A 251 -9.95 3.42 -3.10
CA ILE A 251 -8.60 3.46 -2.49
C ILE A 251 -8.40 2.12 -1.79
N VAL A 252 -7.29 1.45 -2.09
CA VAL A 252 -6.87 0.20 -1.46
C VAL A 252 -5.67 0.45 -0.56
N ILE A 253 -5.72 -0.11 0.65
CA ILE A 253 -4.80 0.14 1.74
C ILE A 253 -4.24 -1.20 2.24
N ASN A 254 -2.92 -1.31 2.22
CA ASN A 254 -2.20 -2.39 2.87
C ASN A 254 -1.45 -1.85 4.09
N GLY A 255 -1.28 -2.67 5.12
CA GLY A 255 -0.64 -2.24 6.36
C GLY A 255 0.06 -3.35 7.11
N LEU A 256 0.93 -2.95 8.04
CA LEU A 256 1.69 -3.90 8.87
C LEU A 256 0.80 -4.65 9.88
N ASN A 257 -0.40 -4.12 10.17
CA ASN A 257 -1.44 -4.78 10.94
C ASN A 257 -2.83 -4.16 10.65
N SER A 258 -3.90 -4.82 11.09
CA SER A 258 -5.28 -4.39 10.86
C SER A 258 -5.63 -3.04 11.48
N ASN A 259 -5.08 -2.70 12.65
CA ASN A 259 -5.38 -1.43 13.30
C ASN A 259 -4.84 -0.23 12.51
N LEU A 260 -3.64 -0.36 11.94
CA LEU A 260 -3.08 0.68 11.07
C LEU A 260 -3.92 0.88 9.81
N VAL A 261 -4.36 -0.21 9.18
CA VAL A 261 -5.27 -0.15 8.02
C VAL A 261 -6.61 0.50 8.41
N LYS A 262 -7.18 0.14 9.56
CA LYS A 262 -8.42 0.75 10.07
C LYS A 262 -8.30 2.27 10.23
N VAL A 263 -7.23 2.74 10.87
CA VAL A 263 -7.00 4.17 11.04
C VAL A 263 -6.82 4.87 9.68
N ALA A 264 -6.06 4.28 8.77
CA ALA A 264 -5.86 4.83 7.43
C ALA A 264 -7.16 4.90 6.60
N GLN A 265 -8.00 3.86 6.66
CA GLN A 265 -9.31 3.87 6.02
C GLN A 265 -10.17 5.01 6.56
N GLY A 266 -10.22 5.19 7.88
CA GLY A 266 -10.96 6.30 8.50
C GLY A 266 -10.43 7.68 8.11
N VAL A 267 -9.11 7.85 8.05
CA VAL A 267 -8.48 9.10 7.55
C VAL A 267 -8.88 9.36 6.11
N GLY A 268 -8.85 8.34 5.26
CA GLY A 268 -9.30 8.43 3.86
C GLY A 268 -10.77 8.84 3.75
N VAL A 269 -11.66 8.24 4.55
CA VAL A 269 -13.09 8.60 4.58
C VAL A 269 -13.28 10.05 5.02
N LEU A 270 -12.66 10.47 6.13
CA LEU A 270 -12.77 11.84 6.65
C LEU A 270 -12.32 12.86 5.60
N ALA A 271 -11.17 12.64 4.99
CA ALA A 271 -10.58 13.54 4.00
C ALA A 271 -11.40 13.56 2.69
N ALA A 272 -11.84 12.41 2.18
CA ALA A 272 -12.68 12.36 0.97
C ALA A 272 -13.99 13.14 1.15
N CYS A 273 -14.60 13.09 2.34
CA CYS A 273 -15.86 13.78 2.63
C CYS A 273 -15.73 15.31 2.74
N GLU A 274 -14.53 15.87 2.66
CA GLU A 274 -14.33 17.33 2.59
C GLU A 274 -14.42 17.89 1.17
N ALA A 275 -14.29 17.03 0.16
CA ALA A 275 -14.41 17.42 -1.24
C ALA A 275 -15.88 17.65 -1.64
N LYS A 276 -16.10 18.63 -2.52
CA LYS A 276 -17.42 18.91 -3.08
C LYS A 276 -17.82 17.84 -4.11
N GLY A 277 -19.12 17.66 -4.32
CA GLY A 277 -19.64 16.71 -5.31
C GLY A 277 -19.55 15.24 -4.91
N VAL A 278 -18.94 14.90 -3.76
CA VAL A 278 -19.01 13.55 -3.19
C VAL A 278 -20.43 13.31 -2.66
N LYS A 279 -21.07 12.27 -3.17
CA LYS A 279 -22.43 11.88 -2.75
C LYS A 279 -22.41 10.83 -1.66
N MET A 280 -21.51 9.86 -1.78
CA MET A 280 -21.46 8.73 -0.87
C MET A 280 -20.05 8.18 -0.75
N VAL A 281 -19.71 7.69 0.45
CA VAL A 281 -18.55 6.82 0.67
C VAL A 281 -19.04 5.46 1.17
N THR A 282 -18.56 4.39 0.56
CA THR A 282 -18.87 2.99 0.95
C THR A 282 -17.59 2.14 0.93
N ALA A 283 -17.71 0.82 1.08
CA ALA A 283 -16.61 -0.13 1.02
C ALA A 283 -16.97 -1.35 0.17
N ALA A 284 -15.96 -1.98 -0.41
CA ALA A 284 -16.08 -3.28 -1.04
C ALA A 284 -15.89 -4.40 0.01
N ASN A 285 -16.84 -5.32 0.00
CA ASN A 285 -16.79 -6.58 0.72
C ASN A 285 -17.45 -7.70 -0.09
N PHE A 286 -17.29 -8.94 0.38
CA PHE A 286 -17.73 -10.17 -0.24
C PHE A 286 -18.67 -10.94 0.69
N GLY A 287 -19.50 -10.20 1.42
CA GLY A 287 -20.44 -10.76 2.40
C GLY A 287 -19.79 -11.26 3.69
N GLY A 288 -18.50 -10.96 3.92
CA GLY A 288 -17.76 -11.40 5.10
C GLY A 288 -17.36 -12.87 5.06
N SER A 289 -17.29 -13.46 3.88
CA SER A 289 -17.08 -14.90 3.65
C SER A 289 -15.67 -15.25 3.14
N LEU A 290 -14.89 -14.27 2.68
CA LEU A 290 -13.58 -14.49 2.06
C LEU A 290 -12.44 -13.98 2.94
N GLY A 291 -12.52 -12.74 3.41
CA GLY A 291 -11.50 -12.07 4.21
C GLY A 291 -11.84 -12.13 5.70
N PRO A 292 -10.89 -12.52 6.57
CA PRO A 292 -11.14 -12.59 8.01
C PRO A 292 -11.17 -11.21 8.69
N TYR A 293 -10.70 -10.15 8.01
CA TYR A 293 -10.69 -8.81 8.57
C TYR A 293 -11.87 -8.00 8.04
N LYS A 294 -12.75 -7.58 8.95
CA LYS A 294 -13.86 -6.67 8.68
C LYS A 294 -13.53 -5.31 9.26
N ILE A 295 -13.30 -4.32 8.42
CA ILE A 295 -12.94 -2.96 8.83
C ILE A 295 -14.17 -2.07 8.66
N TYR A 296 -14.95 -1.93 9.73
CA TYR A 296 -16.19 -1.16 9.73
C TYR A 296 -15.91 0.34 9.59
N HIS A 297 -16.62 1.02 8.69
CA HIS A 297 -16.43 2.44 8.40
C HIS A 297 -16.65 3.33 9.62
N ARG A 298 -17.70 3.05 10.41
CA ARG A 298 -18.00 3.80 11.63
C ARG A 298 -16.83 3.77 12.62
N GLU A 299 -16.34 2.56 12.94
CA GLU A 299 -15.20 2.38 13.84
C GLU A 299 -13.90 2.99 13.28
N ALA A 300 -13.69 2.87 11.97
CA ALA A 300 -12.53 3.44 11.29
C ALA A 300 -12.52 4.97 11.41
N VAL A 301 -13.65 5.62 11.11
CA VAL A 301 -13.83 7.07 11.24
C VAL A 301 -13.63 7.53 12.69
N GLU A 302 -14.22 6.83 13.66
CA GLU A 302 -14.04 7.14 15.09
C GLU A 302 -12.57 7.04 15.53
N ALA A 303 -11.86 5.99 15.09
CA ALA A 303 -10.44 5.84 15.37
C ALA A 303 -9.60 6.94 14.72
N ALA A 304 -9.94 7.33 13.49
CA ALA A 304 -9.20 8.33 12.72
C ALA A 304 -9.34 9.76 13.27
N ARG A 305 -10.47 10.11 13.92
CA ARG A 305 -10.69 11.44 14.53
C ARG A 305 -9.63 11.83 15.57
N ARG A 306 -8.90 10.88 16.13
CA ARG A 306 -7.81 11.12 17.09
C ARG A 306 -6.50 11.54 16.41
N VAL A 307 -6.38 11.31 15.11
CA VAL A 307 -5.14 11.48 14.34
C VAL A 307 -5.31 12.53 13.25
N TYR A 308 -6.47 12.56 12.59
CA TYR A 308 -6.80 13.50 11.52
C TYR A 308 -7.14 14.88 12.09
N LYS A 309 -6.48 15.92 11.57
CA LYS A 309 -6.59 17.30 12.09
C LYS A 309 -7.18 18.30 11.10
N GLY A 310 -7.67 17.85 9.93
CA GLY A 310 -7.98 18.73 8.80
C GLY A 310 -6.71 19.36 8.27
#